data_AF-A0A158KAB2-F1
#
_entry.id   AF-A0A158KAB2-F1
#
_cell.length_a   1.000
_cell.length_b   1.000
_cell.length_c   1.000
_cell.angle_alpha   90.00
_cell.angle_beta   90.00
_cell.angle_gamma   90.00
#
_symmetry.space_group_name_H-M   'P 1'
#
loop_
_entity.id
_entity.type
_entity.pdbx_description
1 polymer ?
#
loop_
_entity_poly.entity_id
_entity_poly.type
_entity_poly.pdbx_seq_one_letter_code
_entity_poly.pdbx_strand_id
1 'polypeptide(L)' 'MRRQLLVRATQWFGDAQHVAEYEVESGNLRISVDGVTIRELDPPDSWIAIASVATASDQGTQPEAIDLQRLLSDVRFQTT' A
#
# COMPACT_ATOMS: atom_id res chain seq x y z
N MET A 1 7.17 -21.80 10.24
CA MET A 1 7.40 -20.55 9.49
C MET A 1 6.05 -19.85 9.40
N ARG A 2 5.88 -18.69 10.05
CA ARG A 2 4.63 -17.91 9.91
C ARG A 2 4.57 -17.38 8.49
N ARG A 3 3.48 -17.67 7.78
CA ARG A 3 3.23 -17.11 6.46
C ARG A 3 2.78 -15.67 6.71
N GLN A 4 3.68 -14.70 6.60
CA GLN A 4 3.32 -13.29 6.61
C GLN A 4 2.21 -13.10 5.57
N LEU A 5 1.04 -12.69 6.04
CA LEU A 5 -0.07 -12.33 5.16
C LEU A 5 0.29 -10.97 4.59
N LEU A 6 0.78 -10.96 3.35
CA LEU A 6 1.20 -9.77 2.63
C LEU A 6 0.17 -9.49 1.54
N VAL A 7 -0.41 -8.31 1.54
CA VAL A 7 -1.18 -7.79 0.41
C VAL A 7 -0.23 -6.94 -0.42
N ARG A 8 -0.16 -7.20 -1.73
CA ARG A 8 0.79 -6.52 -2.61
C ARG A 8 0.09 -6.04 -3.88
N ALA A 9 0.41 -4.83 -4.28
CA ALA A 9 0.08 -4.28 -5.58
C ALA A 9 1.34 -3.83 -6.32
N THR A 10 1.27 -3.86 -7.64
CA THR A 10 2.33 -3.34 -8.52
C THR A 10 1.68 -2.56 -9.63
N GLN A 11 2.25 -1.40 -9.93
CA GLN A 11 1.81 -0.52 -11.00
C GLN A 11 3.01 0.11 -11.68
N TRP A 12 2.91 0.30 -12.99
CA TRP A 12 3.95 0.97 -13.78
C TRP A 12 3.51 2.40 -14.08
N PHE A 13 4.39 3.36 -13.84
CA PHE A 13 4.22 4.76 -14.26
C PHE A 13 5.39 5.13 -15.16
N GLY A 14 5.14 5.21 -16.47
CA GLY A 14 6.21 5.24 -17.46
C GLY A 14 7.06 3.97 -17.37
N ASP A 15 8.37 4.14 -17.20
CA ASP A 15 9.33 3.04 -17.05
C ASP A 15 9.62 2.67 -15.59
N ALA A 16 9.01 3.36 -14.62
CA ALA A 16 9.21 3.11 -13.20
C ALA A 16 8.19 2.13 -12.64
N GLN A 17 8.66 1.11 -11.91
CA GLN A 17 7.82 0.16 -11.21
C GLN A 17 7.53 0.63 -9.78
N HIS A 18 6.27 0.89 -9.48
CA HIS A 18 5.80 1.19 -8.14
C HIS A 18 5.20 -0.06 -7.49
N VAL A 19 5.56 -0.32 -6.25
CA VAL A 19 5.10 -1.46 -5.47
C VAL A 19 4.62 -0.99 -4.11
N ALA A 20 3.38 -1.38 -3.75
CA ALA A 20 2.84 -1.20 -2.41
C ALA A 20 2.65 -2.56 -1.76
N GLU A 21 3.09 -2.67 -0.51
CA GLU A 21 3.07 -3.89 0.29
C GLU A 21 2.52 -3.60 1.67
N TYR A 22 1.50 -4.35 2.07
CA TYR A 22 0.87 -4.24 3.39
C TYR A 22 1.01 -5.55 4.15
N GLU A 23 1.70 -5.53 5.29
CA GLU A 23 1.80 -6.67 6.19
C GLU A 23 0.58 -6.69 7.10
N VAL A 24 -0.27 -7.71 6.96
CA VAL A 24 -1.56 -7.81 7.63
C VAL A 24 -1.43 -7.98 9.14
N GLU A 25 -0.37 -8.66 9.60
CA GLU A 25 -0.17 -8.91 11.03
C GLU A 25 0.26 -7.63 11.79
N SER A 26 1.15 -6.82 11.21
CA SER A 26 1.68 -5.60 11.84
C SER A 26 0.91 -4.33 11.45
N GLY A 27 0.24 -4.36 10.31
CA GLY A 27 -0.37 -3.19 9.68
C GLY A 27 0.63 -2.25 9.01
N ASN A 28 1.89 -2.65 8.84
CA ASN A 28 2.90 -1.84 8.16
C ASN A 28 2.62 -1.76 6.65
N LEU A 29 2.71 -0.55 6.09
CA LEU A 29 2.59 -0.26 4.66
C LEU A 29 3.93 0.26 4.13
N ARG A 30 4.47 -0.42 3.11
CA ARG A 30 5.68 -0.02 2.40
C ARG A 30 5.39 0.31 0.96
N ILE A 31 5.96 1.40 0.47
CA ILE A 31 5.91 1.81 -0.94
C ILE A 31 7.33 1.91 -1.48
N SER A 32 7.58 1.31 -2.63
CA SER A 32 8.87 1.37 -3.31
C SER A 32 8.73 1.69 -4.79
N VAL A 33 9.78 2.30 -5.34
CA VAL A 33 9.94 2.62 -6.77
C VAL A 33 11.24 1.97 -7.24
N ASP A 34 11.16 1.11 -8.25
CA ASP A 34 12.30 0.36 -8.79
C ASP A 34 13.14 -0.35 -7.70
N GLY A 35 12.44 -0.88 -6.69
CA GLY A 35 13.02 -1.57 -5.54
C GLY A 35 13.55 -0.67 -4.41
N VAL A 36 13.52 0.66 -4.58
CA VAL A 36 13.90 1.62 -3.53
C VAL A 36 12.68 2.02 -2.72
N THR A 37 12.69 1.78 -1.40
CA THR A 37 11.62 2.23 -0.50
C THR A 37 11.59 3.75 -0.43
N ILE A 38 10.45 4.34 -0.83
CA ILE A 38 10.22 5.78 -0.77
C ILE A 38 9.35 6.18 0.42
N ARG A 39 8.51 5.26 0.92
CA ARG A 39 7.64 5.49 2.08
C ARG A 39 7.47 4.20 2.87
N GLU A 40 7.45 4.35 4.18
CA GLU A 40 7.12 3.30 5.14
C GLU A 40 6.22 3.93 6.20
N LEU A 41 5.05 3.33 6.42
CA LEU A 41 4.02 3.84 7.31
C LEU A 41 3.60 2.72 8.26
N ASP A 42 3.70 3.00 9.55
CA ASP A 42 3.16 2.14 10.61
C ASP A 42 1.72 2.57 10.96
N PRO A 43 0.96 1.73 11.68
CA PRO A 43 -0.30 2.16 12.26
C PRO A 43 -0.13 3.36 13.22
N PRO A 44 -1.07 4.33 13.22
CA PRO A 44 -2.32 4.35 12.46
C PRO A 44 -2.20 4.96 11.06
N ASP A 45 -1.05 5.52 10.69
CA ASP A 45 -0.88 6.28 9.44
C ASP A 45 -1.10 5.40 8.20
N SER A 46 -0.65 4.14 8.25
CA SER A 46 -0.94 3.15 7.20
C SER A 46 -2.44 2.91 7.01
N TRP A 47 -3.18 2.78 8.11
CA TRP A 47 -4.63 2.57 8.09
C TRP A 47 -5.36 3.79 7.53
N ILE A 48 -4.94 4.99 7.92
CA ILE A 48 -5.50 6.25 7.44
C ILE A 48 -5.23 6.39 5.93
N ALA A 49 -4.02 6.08 5.47
CA ALA A 49 -3.67 6.13 4.05
C ALA A 49 -4.56 5.21 3.21
N ILE A 50 -4.71 3.95 3.62
CA ILE A 50 -5.57 2.95 2.96
C ILE A 50 -7.03 3.40 3.00
N ALA A 51 -7.55 3.81 4.16
CA ALA A 51 -8.93 4.25 4.31
C ALA A 51 -9.25 5.49 3.46
N SER A 52 -8.26 6.33 3.16
CA SER A 52 -8.44 7.51 2.32
C SER A 52 -8.68 7.19 0.84
N VAL A 53 -8.28 6.00 0.38
CA VAL A 53 -8.43 5.55 -1.02
C VAL A 53 -9.41 4.40 -1.19
N ALA A 54 -9.74 3.70 -0.09
CA ALA A 54 -10.74 2.65 -0.09
C ALA A 54 -12.13 3.23 -0.43
N THR A 55 -12.89 2.55 -1.28
CA THR A 55 -14.29 2.88 -1.52
C THR A 55 -15.13 2.42 -0.32
N ALA A 56 -16.14 3.20 0.06
CA ALA A 56 -16.96 3.05 1.28
C ALA A 56 -17.60 1.66 1.56
N SER A 57 -17.41 0.67 0.68
CA SER A 57 -17.89 -0.70 0.84
C SER A 57 -17.00 -1.57 1.74
N ASP A 58 -15.73 -1.22 1.96
CA ASP A 58 -14.75 -2.05 2.68
C ASP A 58 -14.41 -1.50 4.07
N GLN A 59 -15.43 -1.15 4.85
CA GLN A 59 -15.26 -0.81 6.26
C GLN A 59 -14.79 -2.03 7.07
N GLY A 60 -13.49 -2.30 7.03
CA GLY A 60 -12.76 -2.69 8.25
C GLY A 60 -12.37 -4.15 8.41
N THR A 61 -11.85 -4.84 7.39
CA THR A 61 -11.22 -6.15 7.66
C THR A 61 -9.82 -6.34 7.10
N GLN A 62 -9.50 -5.86 5.90
CA GLN A 62 -8.15 -5.94 5.37
C GLN A 62 -8.08 -5.12 4.08
N PRO A 63 -7.02 -4.34 3.80
CA PRO A 63 -6.84 -3.82 2.46
C PRO A 63 -6.77 -4.98 1.47
N GLU A 64 -7.41 -4.82 0.33
CA GLU A 64 -7.20 -5.71 -0.81
C GLU A 64 -6.14 -5.13 -1.75
N ALA A 65 -5.68 -5.94 -2.70
CA ALA A 65 -4.73 -5.46 -3.71
C ALA A 65 -5.26 -4.26 -4.50
N ILE A 66 -6.58 -4.15 -4.67
CA ILE A 66 -7.21 -2.99 -5.35
C ILE A 66 -7.06 -1.70 -4.55
N ASP A 67 -7.12 -1.75 -3.22
CA ASP A 67 -6.91 -0.56 -2.39
C ASP A 67 -5.47 -0.09 -2.48
N LEU A 68 -4.52 -1.03 -2.51
CA LEU A 68 -3.11 -0.71 -2.72
C LEU A 68 -2.83 -0.17 -4.13
N GLN A 69 -3.54 -0.64 -5.17
CA GLN A 69 -3.45 -0.04 -6.51
C GLN A 69 -3.98 1.39 -6.55
N ARG A 70 -5.10 1.65 -5.86
CA ARG A 70 -5.63 3.01 -5.71
C ARG A 70 -4.66 3.91 -4.95
N LEU A 71 -4.00 3.37 -3.92
CA LEU A 71 -2.96 4.05 -3.17
C LEU A 71 -1.75 4.41 -4.04
N LEU A 72 -1.29 3.49 -4.89
CA LEU A 72 -0.22 3.75 -5.85
C LEU A 72 -0.61 4.79 -6.92
N SER A 73 -1.90 4.88 -7.26
CA SER A 73 -2.42 5.87 -8.21
C SER A 73 -2.65 7.25 -7.60
N ASP A 74 -2.60 7.38 -6.28
CA ASP A 74 -2.73 8.67 -5.59
C ASP A 74 -1.38 9.39 -5.54
N VAL A 75 -1.34 10.58 -6.14
CA VAL A 75 -0.14 11.42 -6.30
C VAL A 75 0.58 11.71 -4.98
N ARG A 76 -0.13 11.73 -3.84
CA ARG A 76 0.47 11.99 -2.52
C ARG A 76 1.45 10.90 -2.08
N PHE A 77 1.33 9.72 -2.66
CA PHE A 77 2.15 8.55 -2.33
C PHE A 77 3.19 8.20 -3.41
N GLN A 78 3.23 8.97 -4.51
CA GLN A 78 4.17 8.78 -5.60
C GLN A 78 5.47 9.59 -5.44
N THR A 79 5.47 10.59 -4.56
CA THR A 79 6.61 11.50 -4.34
C THR A 79 7.34 11.18 -3.03
N THR A 80 8.66 11.35 -3.03
CA THR A 80 9.54 11.33 -1.84
C THR A 80 9.39 12.61 -1.04
#